data_AF-H8MX76-F1
#
_entry.id   AF-H8MX76-F1
#
_cell.length_a   1.000
_cell.length_b   1.000
_cell.length_c   1.000
_cell.angle_alpha   90.00
_cell.angle_beta   90.00
_cell.angle_gamma   90.00
#
_symmetry.space_group_name_H-M   'P 1'
#
loop_
_entity.id
_entity.type
_entity.pdbx_description
1 polymer ?
#
loop_
_entity_poly.entity_id
_entity_poly.type
_entity_poly.pdbx_seq_one_letter_code
_entity_poly.pdbx_strand_id
1 'polypeptide(L)'
;MSILLAGIWVQDGGPAFVARHNLDANQYQAAFDEFVRQGLRLTWVSGYSINGQERFAAIWQQDGGPAFVARHNLDANQYQAAFNEFVGQGFRLTCVSGYTVNGQERFAAIWQQDGGPAFVARHNLDANQYQAAFNEFVGQGFRLTCVSGYTVNGQERFAAIWQQDGGPAFVARHNLDANQYQAAFNEFVGQGFRLTCVSGYGVNGQERFAAIWQQDGGPAFVARHNLTGSEYQAAFDATVAAGFRLVQVSGYESTAFHTLSHFTFANDISGENRDRLIDRHRFVLSAIGACGNLSQAERDSLVSAYGRPIHHTTLNRAGTNASAQVGGSQLNVNFGVLFPQGDEEISQTLIHEMMHCAGFSHPVRRDPPAGSSCAAPNAAVFDCPNDNGVYYGTPPLRAEFCIAGVQSDESARRKVLRRLVSKAENESCTIDADGVATITTQ
;
A
#
# COMPACT_ATOMS: atom_id res chain seq x y z
N MET A 1 -13.60 -9.15 -1.55
CA MET A 1 -12.33 -8.41 -1.37
C MET A 1 -11.69 -8.17 -2.74
N SER A 2 -10.85 -7.13 -2.87
CA SER A 2 -10.16 -6.79 -4.12
C SER A 2 -8.73 -7.27 -4.04
N ILE A 3 -8.16 -7.66 -5.17
CA ILE A 3 -6.73 -7.99 -5.26
C ILE A 3 -5.94 -6.78 -5.70
N LEU A 4 -4.84 -6.60 -4.98
CA LEU A 4 -3.79 -5.70 -5.34
C LEU A 4 -2.53 -6.47 -5.65
N LEU A 5 -1.72 -5.89 -6.52
CA LEU A 5 -0.38 -6.34 -6.83
C LEU A 5 0.63 -5.26 -6.49
N ALA A 6 1.77 -5.70 -5.96
CA ALA A 6 3.00 -4.95 -5.92
C ALA A 6 4.02 -5.64 -6.83
N GLY A 7 4.83 -4.86 -7.54
CA GLY A 7 5.83 -5.37 -8.47
C GLY A 7 7.13 -4.57 -8.39
N ILE A 8 8.23 -5.27 -8.62
CA ILE A 8 9.57 -4.69 -8.78
C ILE A 8 10.09 -5.09 -10.15
N TRP A 9 10.48 -4.09 -10.94
CA TRP A 9 11.11 -4.25 -12.24
C TRP A 9 12.51 -3.66 -12.22
N VAL A 10 13.44 -4.26 -12.95
CA VAL A 10 14.83 -3.78 -13.08
C VAL A 10 15.24 -3.66 -14.54
N GLN A 11 16.11 -2.71 -14.85
CA GLN A 11 16.66 -2.49 -16.18
C GLN A 11 18.13 -2.93 -16.20
N ASP A 12 18.35 -4.23 -16.44
CA ASP A 12 19.68 -4.86 -16.39
C ASP A 12 20.04 -5.68 -17.64
N GLY A 13 19.17 -5.67 -18.67
CA GLY A 13 19.36 -6.51 -19.85
C GLY A 13 19.37 -8.02 -19.55
N GLY A 14 18.75 -8.43 -18.43
CA GLY A 14 18.67 -9.83 -18.00
C GLY A 14 17.91 -10.75 -18.97
N PRO A 15 17.75 -12.03 -18.60
CA PRO A 15 17.20 -13.05 -19.48
C PRO A 15 15.76 -12.71 -19.92
N ALA A 16 15.37 -13.25 -21.08
CA ALA A 16 13.98 -13.26 -21.50
C ALA A 16 13.13 -13.92 -20.40
N PHE A 17 11.91 -13.41 -20.18
CA PHE A 17 11.07 -13.85 -19.09
C PHE A 17 9.60 -13.88 -19.49
N VAL A 18 8.82 -14.68 -18.78
CA VAL A 18 7.36 -14.68 -18.83
C VAL A 18 6.84 -14.44 -17.42
N ALA A 19 5.84 -13.56 -17.30
CA ALA A 19 5.10 -13.36 -16.06
C ALA A 19 3.61 -13.57 -16.28
N ARG A 20 2.95 -14.12 -15.26
CA ARG A 20 1.49 -14.31 -15.21
C ARG A 20 1.00 -13.98 -13.81
N HIS A 21 -0.23 -13.49 -13.72
CA HIS A 21 -0.92 -13.23 -12.45
C HIS A 21 -2.36 -13.72 -12.54
N ASN A 22 -3.03 -13.80 -11.39
CA ASN A 22 -4.42 -14.24 -11.25
C ASN A 22 -4.68 -15.65 -11.82
N LEU A 23 -3.68 -16.54 -11.71
CA LEU A 23 -3.81 -17.94 -12.11
C LEU A 23 -4.46 -18.74 -10.98
N ASP A 24 -5.50 -19.51 -11.25
CA ASP A 24 -5.90 -20.58 -10.32
C ASP A 24 -4.84 -21.70 -10.26
N ALA A 25 -4.99 -22.67 -9.35
CA ALA A 25 -4.01 -23.74 -9.18
C ALA A 25 -3.77 -24.60 -10.44
N ASN A 26 -4.83 -24.85 -11.23
CA ASN A 26 -4.71 -25.65 -12.45
C ASN A 26 -4.06 -24.83 -13.58
N GLN A 27 -4.43 -23.56 -13.71
CA GLN A 27 -3.81 -22.63 -14.66
C GLN A 27 -2.34 -22.41 -14.33
N TYR A 28 -2.00 -22.27 -13.05
CA TYR A 28 -0.61 -22.18 -12.58
C TYR A 28 0.17 -23.45 -12.91
N GLN A 29 -0.39 -24.63 -12.63
CA GLN A 29 0.28 -25.88 -12.96
C GLN A 29 0.49 -26.05 -14.47
N ALA A 30 -0.51 -25.72 -15.29
CA ALA A 30 -0.41 -25.77 -16.75
C ALA A 30 0.66 -24.81 -17.29
N ALA A 31 0.69 -23.57 -16.78
CA ALA A 31 1.71 -22.58 -17.13
C ALA A 31 3.11 -23.02 -16.70
N PHE A 32 3.24 -23.60 -15.49
CA PHE A 32 4.49 -24.15 -14.99
C PHE A 32 5.02 -25.25 -15.93
N ASP A 33 4.19 -26.24 -16.25
CA ASP A 33 4.58 -27.35 -17.12
C ASP A 33 4.89 -26.87 -18.54
N GLU A 34 4.17 -25.87 -19.04
CA GLU A 34 4.43 -25.25 -20.32
C GLU A 34 5.79 -24.57 -20.37
N PHE A 35 6.05 -23.63 -19.47
CA PHE A 35 7.27 -22.82 -19.52
C PHE A 35 8.51 -23.63 -19.18
N VAL A 36 8.41 -24.65 -18.30
CA VAL A 36 9.50 -25.61 -18.06
C VAL A 36 9.83 -26.40 -19.30
N ARG A 37 8.83 -26.87 -20.06
CA ARG A 37 9.04 -27.57 -21.34
C ARG A 37 9.68 -26.67 -22.40
N GLN A 38 9.41 -25.36 -22.35
CA GLN A 38 10.04 -24.36 -23.22
C GLN A 38 11.44 -23.94 -22.74
N GLY A 39 11.95 -24.53 -21.65
CA GLY A 39 13.29 -24.25 -21.12
C GLY A 39 13.37 -23.02 -20.21
N LEU A 40 12.24 -22.48 -19.76
CA LEU A 40 12.22 -21.44 -18.73
C LEU A 40 12.14 -22.05 -17.33
N ARG A 41 12.70 -21.34 -16.36
CA ARG A 41 12.75 -21.72 -14.95
C ARG A 41 11.90 -20.78 -14.12
N LEU A 42 11.09 -21.31 -13.22
CA LEU A 42 10.35 -20.49 -12.25
C LEU A 42 11.35 -19.85 -11.26
N THR A 43 11.34 -18.52 -11.18
CA THR A 43 12.24 -17.75 -10.32
C THR A 43 11.51 -17.04 -9.17
N TRP A 44 10.22 -16.80 -9.32
CA TRP A 44 9.40 -16.15 -8.31
C TRP A 44 7.97 -16.68 -8.33
N VAL A 45 7.38 -16.87 -7.15
CA VAL A 45 5.97 -17.21 -6.98
C VAL A 45 5.39 -16.44 -5.79
N SER A 46 4.20 -15.90 -5.98
CA SER A 46 3.36 -15.33 -4.92
C SER A 46 2.01 -16.03 -4.96
N GLY A 47 1.70 -16.73 -3.88
CA GLY A 47 0.35 -17.22 -3.61
C GLY A 47 -0.46 -16.15 -2.87
N TYR A 48 -1.74 -16.08 -3.18
CA TYR A 48 -2.73 -15.23 -2.49
C TYR A 48 -4.11 -15.87 -2.67
N SER A 49 -5.14 -15.30 -2.06
CA SER A 49 -6.51 -15.78 -2.25
C SER A 49 -7.43 -14.66 -2.69
N ILE A 50 -8.50 -15.01 -3.42
CA ILE A 50 -9.60 -14.12 -3.79
C ILE A 50 -10.87 -14.75 -3.28
N ASN A 51 -11.51 -14.13 -2.28
CA ASN A 51 -12.77 -14.63 -1.73
C ASN A 51 -12.66 -16.11 -1.33
N GLY A 52 -11.54 -16.49 -0.70
CA GLY A 52 -11.29 -17.86 -0.25
C GLY A 52 -10.83 -18.85 -1.35
N GLN A 53 -10.59 -18.39 -2.58
CA GLN A 53 -10.03 -19.21 -3.65
C GLN A 53 -8.56 -18.88 -3.88
N GLU A 54 -7.69 -19.88 -3.94
CA GLU A 54 -6.26 -19.67 -4.19
C GLU A 54 -5.98 -19.09 -5.59
N ARG A 55 -4.99 -18.21 -5.66
CA ARG A 55 -4.46 -17.61 -6.88
C ARG A 55 -2.94 -17.48 -6.80
N PHE A 56 -2.31 -17.43 -7.97
CA PHE A 56 -0.87 -17.32 -8.11
C PHE A 56 -0.48 -16.20 -9.09
N ALA A 57 0.61 -15.51 -8.72
CA ALA A 57 1.41 -14.72 -9.64
C ALA A 57 2.83 -15.30 -9.67
N ALA A 58 3.42 -15.36 -10.85
CA ALA A 58 4.65 -16.12 -11.07
C ALA A 58 5.50 -15.53 -12.21
N ILE A 59 6.81 -15.71 -12.08
CA ILE A 59 7.82 -15.24 -13.03
C ILE A 59 8.70 -16.43 -13.41
N TRP A 60 8.83 -16.65 -14.71
CA TRP A 60 9.73 -17.63 -15.30
C TRP A 60 10.80 -16.91 -16.12
N GLN A 61 12.06 -17.36 -16.04
CA GLN A 61 13.19 -16.77 -16.76
C GLN A 61 13.88 -17.83 -17.63
N GLN A 62 14.31 -17.43 -18.82
CA GLN A 62 15.09 -18.25 -19.73
C GLN A 62 16.59 -18.03 -19.48
N ASP A 63 17.10 -18.56 -18.37
CA ASP A 63 18.48 -18.32 -17.91
C ASP A 63 19.38 -19.56 -17.93
N GLY A 64 18.83 -20.75 -18.20
CA GLY A 64 19.58 -22.00 -18.14
C GLY A 64 20.15 -22.31 -16.75
N GLY A 65 19.56 -21.72 -15.71
CA GLY A 65 20.03 -21.78 -14.32
C GLY A 65 20.06 -23.18 -13.70
N PRO A 66 20.38 -23.27 -12.40
CA PRO A 66 20.53 -24.55 -11.70
C PRO A 66 19.25 -25.40 -11.75
N ALA A 67 19.41 -26.71 -11.53
CA ALA A 67 18.28 -27.59 -11.29
C ALA A 67 17.42 -27.03 -10.15
N PHE A 68 16.10 -27.11 -10.29
CA PHE A 68 15.18 -26.50 -9.34
C PHE A 68 13.96 -27.38 -9.11
N VAL A 69 13.34 -27.20 -7.95
CA VAL A 69 12.04 -27.79 -7.61
C VAL A 69 11.11 -26.70 -7.12
N ALA A 70 9.86 -26.73 -7.55
CA ALA A 70 8.81 -25.87 -7.04
C ALA A 70 7.63 -26.70 -6.52
N ARG A 71 7.00 -26.22 -5.45
CA ARG A 71 5.78 -26.78 -4.88
C ARG A 71 4.83 -25.65 -4.49
N HIS A 72 3.54 -25.89 -4.56
CA HIS A 72 2.48 -24.96 -4.17
C HIS A 72 1.36 -25.72 -3.44
N ASN A 73 0.40 -24.98 -2.88
CA ASN A 73 -0.71 -25.48 -2.07
C ASN A 73 -0.28 -26.43 -0.93
N LEU A 74 0.89 -26.19 -0.32
CA LEU A 74 1.38 -26.98 0.81
C LEU A 74 0.81 -26.45 2.12
N ASP A 75 0.30 -27.30 2.99
CA ASP A 75 0.12 -26.93 4.40
C ASP A 75 1.49 -26.81 5.12
N ALA A 76 1.49 -26.35 6.38
CA ALA A 76 2.72 -26.15 7.15
C ALA A 76 3.56 -27.43 7.34
N ASN A 77 2.92 -28.58 7.52
CA ASN A 77 3.61 -29.86 7.71
C ASN A 77 4.20 -30.37 6.39
N GLN A 78 3.42 -30.28 5.31
CA GLN A 78 3.85 -30.62 3.96
C GLN A 78 5.00 -29.72 3.50
N TYR A 79 4.92 -28.42 3.78
CA TYR A 79 6.01 -27.48 3.53
C TYR A 79 7.27 -27.86 4.31
N GLN A 80 7.15 -28.16 5.60
CA GLN A 80 8.30 -28.55 6.41
C GLN A 80 8.93 -29.87 5.93
N ALA A 81 8.12 -30.84 5.51
CA ALA A 81 8.59 -32.10 4.94
C ALA A 81 9.35 -31.88 3.62
N ALA A 82 8.77 -31.11 2.70
CA ALA A 82 9.41 -30.76 1.42
C ALA A 82 10.71 -29.96 1.64
N PHE A 83 10.71 -29.03 2.60
CA PHE A 83 11.91 -28.29 2.97
C PHE A 83 13.03 -29.23 3.42
N ASN A 84 12.75 -30.13 4.36
CA ASN A 84 13.74 -31.08 4.88
C ASN A 84 14.24 -32.03 3.78
N GLU A 85 13.33 -32.51 2.92
CA GLU A 85 13.66 -33.37 1.79
C GLU A 85 14.64 -32.68 0.82
N PHE A 86 14.28 -31.51 0.30
CA PHE A 86 15.09 -30.85 -0.73
C PHE A 86 16.40 -30.31 -0.19
N VAL A 87 16.43 -29.85 1.07
CA VAL A 87 17.69 -29.50 1.75
C VAL A 87 18.58 -30.73 1.93
N GLY A 88 18.02 -31.88 2.31
CA GLY A 88 18.75 -33.15 2.38
C GLY A 88 19.31 -33.61 1.03
N GLN A 89 18.69 -33.20 -0.08
CA GLN A 89 19.14 -33.46 -1.45
C GLN A 89 20.12 -32.38 -1.99
N GLY A 90 20.49 -31.39 -1.17
CA GLY A 90 21.43 -30.33 -1.54
C GLY A 90 20.82 -29.14 -2.28
N PHE A 91 19.50 -28.99 -2.28
CA PHE A 91 18.85 -27.77 -2.75
C PHE A 91 18.74 -26.73 -1.63
N ARG A 92 18.82 -25.44 -1.97
CA ARG A 92 18.51 -24.32 -1.08
C ARG A 92 17.15 -23.71 -1.41
N LEU A 93 16.42 -23.27 -0.39
CA LEU A 93 15.19 -22.49 -0.59
C LEU A 93 15.56 -21.07 -1.07
N THR A 94 14.91 -20.62 -2.14
CA THR A 94 15.20 -19.32 -2.78
C THR A 94 14.00 -18.38 -2.82
N CYS A 95 12.78 -18.92 -2.76
CA CYS A 95 11.54 -18.17 -2.70
C CYS A 95 10.57 -18.93 -1.80
N VAL A 96 9.88 -18.22 -0.91
CA VAL A 96 8.77 -18.72 -0.12
C VAL A 96 7.67 -17.68 -0.09
N SER A 97 6.45 -18.11 -0.36
CA SER A 97 5.24 -17.31 -0.24
C SER A 97 4.28 -18.05 0.68
N GLY A 98 3.99 -17.44 1.84
CA GLY A 98 2.89 -17.85 2.70
C GLY A 98 1.63 -17.09 2.29
N TYR A 99 0.49 -17.78 2.31
CA TYR A 99 -0.82 -17.21 2.01
C TYR A 99 -1.90 -17.97 2.77
N THR A 100 -3.15 -17.52 2.68
CA THR A 100 -4.26 -18.11 3.43
C THR A 100 -5.45 -18.35 2.54
N VAL A 101 -6.00 -19.56 2.63
CA VAL A 101 -7.16 -20.02 1.88
C VAL A 101 -8.17 -20.52 2.90
N ASN A 102 -9.34 -19.88 2.99
CA ASN A 102 -10.41 -20.24 3.93
C ASN A 102 -9.93 -20.39 5.39
N GLY A 103 -9.10 -19.44 5.85
CA GLY A 103 -8.56 -19.43 7.22
C GLY A 103 -7.43 -20.43 7.49
N GLN A 104 -6.99 -21.19 6.48
CA GLN A 104 -5.88 -22.13 6.60
C GLN A 104 -4.65 -21.59 5.88
N GLU A 105 -3.49 -21.67 6.54
CA GLU A 105 -2.21 -21.32 5.93
C GLU A 105 -1.83 -22.28 4.80
N ARG A 106 -1.21 -21.72 3.77
CA ARG A 106 -0.65 -22.43 2.62
C ARG A 106 0.68 -21.83 2.21
N PHE A 107 1.53 -22.64 1.60
CA PHE A 107 2.85 -22.26 1.13
C PHE A 107 3.07 -22.60 -0.33
N ALA A 108 3.75 -21.71 -1.03
CA ALA A 108 4.39 -21.94 -2.32
C ALA A 108 5.88 -21.63 -2.18
N ALA A 109 6.73 -22.46 -2.77
CA ALA A 109 8.17 -22.41 -2.54
C ALA A 109 8.97 -22.91 -3.74
N ILE A 110 10.17 -22.34 -3.89
CA ILE A 110 11.13 -22.67 -4.95
C ILE A 110 12.48 -22.99 -4.31
N TRP A 111 12.99 -24.18 -4.61
CA TRP A 111 14.31 -24.64 -4.22
C TRP A 111 15.22 -24.75 -5.44
N GLN A 112 16.49 -24.40 -5.29
CA GLN A 112 17.50 -24.45 -6.36
C GLN A 112 18.74 -25.20 -5.88
N GLN A 113 19.34 -26.01 -6.75
CA GLN A 113 20.55 -26.77 -6.47
C GLN A 113 21.76 -26.11 -7.13
N ASP A 114 22.34 -25.12 -6.45
CA ASP A 114 23.41 -24.27 -7.00
C ASP A 114 24.65 -24.14 -6.10
N GLY A 115 24.68 -24.83 -4.96
CA GLY A 115 25.78 -24.72 -4.00
C GLY A 115 25.93 -23.32 -3.41
N GLY A 116 24.86 -22.54 -3.35
CA GLY A 116 24.85 -21.19 -2.81
C GLY A 116 25.25 -21.09 -1.32
N PRO A 117 25.23 -19.86 -0.76
CA PRO A 117 25.68 -19.60 0.62
C PRO A 117 24.88 -20.39 1.65
N ALA A 118 25.45 -20.53 2.85
CA ALA A 118 24.70 -21.03 4.00
C ALA A 118 23.44 -20.20 4.20
N PHE A 119 22.32 -20.85 4.51
CA PHE A 119 21.04 -20.17 4.63
C PHE A 119 20.22 -20.72 5.80
N VAL A 120 19.33 -19.88 6.31
CA VAL A 120 18.31 -20.26 7.29
C VAL A 120 16.95 -19.81 6.76
N ALA A 121 15.94 -20.66 6.93
CA ALA A 121 14.56 -20.31 6.65
C ALA A 121 13.67 -20.61 7.86
N ARG A 122 12.64 -19.78 8.04
CA ARG A 122 11.61 -19.93 9.07
C ARG A 122 10.25 -19.58 8.48
N HIS A 123 9.20 -20.20 9.00
CA HIS A 123 7.81 -19.95 8.63
C HIS A 123 6.92 -19.97 9.88
N ASN A 124 5.65 -19.59 9.72
CA ASN A 124 4.67 -19.46 10.79
C ASN A 124 5.15 -18.62 12.00
N LEU A 125 5.97 -17.59 11.74
CA LEU A 125 6.42 -16.67 12.79
C LEU A 125 5.37 -15.59 13.02
N ASP A 126 4.99 -15.31 14.26
CA ASP A 126 4.34 -14.03 14.58
C ASP A 126 5.33 -12.84 14.46
N ALA A 127 4.84 -11.61 14.60
CA ALA A 127 5.67 -10.41 14.46
C ALA A 127 6.85 -10.34 15.45
N ASN A 128 6.66 -10.80 16.70
CA ASN A 128 7.71 -10.78 17.71
C ASN A 128 8.75 -11.88 17.44
N GLN A 129 8.29 -13.07 17.07
CA GLN A 129 9.15 -14.20 16.68
C GLN A 129 9.95 -13.86 15.42
N TYR A 130 9.32 -13.22 14.43
CA TYR A 130 9.99 -12.73 13.24
C TYR A 130 11.08 -11.71 13.59
N GLN A 131 10.76 -10.72 14.45
CA GLN A 131 11.74 -9.72 14.86
C GLN A 131 12.90 -10.33 15.65
N ALA A 132 12.64 -11.32 16.50
CA ALA A 132 13.68 -12.04 17.25
C ALA A 132 14.60 -12.84 16.31
N ALA A 133 14.02 -13.61 15.37
CA ALA A 133 14.77 -14.36 14.37
C ALA A 133 15.59 -13.43 13.46
N PHE A 134 15.01 -12.29 13.05
CA PHE A 134 15.72 -11.27 12.29
C PHE A 134 16.96 -10.77 13.03
N ASN A 135 16.81 -10.35 14.28
CA ASN A 135 17.92 -9.85 15.10
C ASN A 135 18.99 -10.92 15.33
N GLU A 136 18.57 -12.16 15.60
CA GLU A 136 19.45 -13.31 15.79
C GLU A 136 20.31 -13.57 14.54
N PHE A 137 19.68 -13.78 13.38
CA PHE A 137 20.40 -14.17 12.17
C PHE A 137 21.25 -13.02 11.62
N VAL A 138 20.80 -11.77 11.75
CA VAL A 138 21.65 -10.61 11.44
C VAL A 138 22.86 -10.52 12.36
N GLY A 139 22.69 -10.78 13.66
CA GLY A 139 23.81 -10.86 14.62
C GLY A 139 24.80 -11.99 14.31
N GLN A 140 24.34 -13.05 13.64
CA GLN A 140 25.17 -14.16 13.15
C GLN A 140 25.79 -13.92 11.76
N GLY A 141 25.56 -12.74 11.15
CA GLY A 141 26.11 -12.37 9.85
C GLY A 141 25.29 -12.84 8.64
N PHE A 142 24.06 -13.30 8.84
CA PHE A 142 23.13 -13.55 7.74
C PHE A 142 22.38 -12.27 7.34
N ARG A 143 21.96 -12.19 6.09
CA ARG A 143 21.12 -11.11 5.55
C ARG A 143 19.78 -11.66 5.11
N LEU A 144 18.71 -10.91 5.38
CA LEU A 144 17.37 -11.27 4.92
C LEU A 144 17.28 -11.06 3.40
N THR A 145 16.81 -12.08 2.68
CA THR A 145 16.73 -12.08 1.19
C THR A 145 15.31 -12.27 0.67
N CYS A 146 14.43 -12.86 1.46
CA CYS A 146 13.01 -13.04 1.14
C CYS A 146 12.20 -12.90 2.41
N VAL A 147 11.08 -12.18 2.33
CA VAL A 147 10.06 -12.09 3.38
C VAL A 147 8.68 -12.15 2.75
N SER A 148 7.81 -12.96 3.33
CA SER A 148 6.39 -13.06 2.98
C SER A 148 5.57 -12.87 4.24
N GLY A 149 4.80 -11.80 4.29
CA GLY A 149 3.74 -11.60 5.28
C GLY A 149 2.44 -12.23 4.79
N TYR A 150 1.67 -12.81 5.70
CA TYR A 150 0.33 -13.36 5.45
C TYR A 150 -0.49 -13.32 6.75
N THR A 151 -1.76 -13.71 6.69
CA THR A 151 -2.65 -13.59 7.83
C THR A 151 -3.54 -14.81 8.00
N VAL A 152 -3.45 -15.42 9.18
CA VAL A 152 -4.23 -16.59 9.57
C VAL A 152 -5.17 -16.15 10.69
N ASN A 153 -6.48 -16.23 10.47
CA ASN A 153 -7.50 -15.86 11.47
C ASN A 153 -7.29 -14.47 12.09
N GLY A 154 -6.97 -13.47 11.25
CA GLY A 154 -6.75 -12.07 11.70
C GLY A 154 -5.40 -11.82 12.39
N GLN A 155 -4.54 -12.84 12.51
CA GLN A 155 -3.21 -12.69 13.07
C GLN A 155 -2.16 -12.73 11.97
N GLU A 156 -1.25 -11.76 11.97
CA GLU A 156 -0.14 -11.74 11.02
C GLU A 156 0.85 -12.88 11.29
N ARG A 157 1.41 -13.39 10.19
CA ARG A 157 2.43 -14.42 10.15
C ARG A 157 3.48 -14.10 9.09
N PHE A 158 4.69 -14.58 9.31
CA PHE A 158 5.83 -14.37 8.42
C PHE A 158 6.51 -15.68 8.04
N ALA A 159 6.94 -15.75 6.78
CA ALA A 159 7.93 -16.69 6.28
C ALA A 159 9.11 -15.91 5.71
N ALA A 160 10.33 -16.37 5.98
CA ALA A 160 11.53 -15.61 5.68
C ALA A 160 12.73 -16.50 5.39
N ILE A 161 13.63 -15.97 4.55
CA ILE A 161 14.89 -16.62 4.15
C ILE A 161 16.05 -15.66 4.42
N TRP A 162 17.03 -16.13 5.16
CA TRP A 162 18.28 -15.45 5.44
C TRP A 162 19.45 -16.19 4.80
N GLN A 163 20.41 -15.47 4.23
CA GLN A 163 21.60 -16.03 3.58
C GLN A 163 22.88 -15.40 4.14
N GLN A 164 23.92 -16.20 4.35
CA GLN A 164 25.22 -15.77 4.82
C GLN A 164 26.19 -15.67 3.65
N ASP A 165 26.12 -14.56 2.91
CA ASP A 165 26.84 -14.36 1.65
C ASP A 165 27.77 -13.15 1.66
N GLY A 166 27.86 -12.42 2.78
CA GLY A 166 28.66 -11.19 2.89
C GLY A 166 28.22 -10.07 1.95
N GLY A 167 26.99 -10.13 1.42
CA GLY A 167 26.50 -9.17 0.45
C GLY A 167 26.24 -7.76 1.02
N PRO A 168 25.64 -6.87 0.21
CA PRO A 168 25.54 -5.44 0.49
C PRO A 168 24.79 -5.12 1.78
N ALA A 169 25.05 -3.93 2.31
CA ALA A 169 24.25 -3.34 3.38
C ALA A 169 22.77 -3.36 3.00
N PHE A 170 21.91 -3.66 3.98
CA PHE A 170 20.48 -3.81 3.73
C PHE A 170 19.67 -3.26 4.90
N VAL A 171 18.44 -2.87 4.59
CA VAL A 171 17.43 -2.49 5.58
C VAL A 171 16.19 -3.34 5.32
N ALA A 172 15.56 -3.83 6.39
CA ALA A 172 14.27 -4.48 6.32
C ALA A 172 13.30 -3.84 7.31
N ARG A 173 12.03 -3.78 6.90
CA ARG A 173 10.91 -3.29 7.72
C ARG A 173 9.69 -4.18 7.48
N HIS A 174 8.83 -4.31 8.49
CA HIS A 174 7.58 -5.07 8.42
C HIS A 174 6.48 -4.34 9.21
N ASN A 175 5.24 -4.80 9.05
CA ASN A 175 4.06 -4.19 9.66
C ASN A 175 3.91 -2.68 9.32
N LEU A 176 4.35 -2.29 8.12
CA LEU A 176 4.17 -0.93 7.64
C LEU A 176 2.77 -0.79 7.03
N ASP A 177 2.02 0.25 7.39
CA ASP A 177 0.93 0.69 6.51
C ASP A 177 1.49 1.26 5.19
N ALA A 178 0.62 1.56 4.23
CA ALA A 178 1.06 2.04 2.93
C ALA A 178 1.79 3.40 2.95
N ASN A 179 1.44 4.32 3.86
CA ASN A 179 2.12 5.60 3.97
C ASN A 179 3.49 5.43 4.62
N GLN A 180 3.57 4.61 5.67
CA GLN A 180 4.83 4.21 6.30
C GLN A 180 5.75 3.49 5.31
N TYR A 181 5.19 2.60 4.49
CA TYR A 181 5.90 1.96 3.38
C TYR A 181 6.40 2.98 2.36
N GLN A 182 5.55 3.91 1.91
CA GLN A 182 5.96 4.91 0.93
C GLN A 182 7.03 5.86 1.48
N ALA A 183 6.94 6.25 2.76
CA ALA A 183 7.94 7.07 3.44
C ALA A 183 9.28 6.33 3.56
N ALA A 184 9.26 5.07 4.00
CA ALA A 184 10.45 4.23 4.08
C ALA A 184 11.07 3.99 2.69
N PHE A 185 10.24 3.78 1.67
CA PHE A 185 10.69 3.64 0.28
C PHE A 185 11.42 4.90 -0.18
N ASN A 186 10.82 6.08 -0.02
CA ASN A 186 11.42 7.34 -0.43
C ASN A 186 12.71 7.63 0.36
N GLU A 187 12.72 7.35 1.67
CA GLU A 187 13.89 7.50 2.52
C GLU A 187 15.06 6.63 2.04
N PHE A 188 14.85 5.31 1.92
CA PHE A 188 15.94 4.39 1.59
C PHE A 188 16.41 4.54 0.15
N VAL A 189 15.52 4.88 -0.79
CA VAL A 189 15.92 5.24 -2.16
C VAL A 189 16.75 6.52 -2.18
N GLY A 190 16.37 7.54 -1.41
CA GLY A 190 17.16 8.77 -1.25
C GLY A 190 18.54 8.52 -0.62
N GLN A 191 18.70 7.45 0.16
CA GLN A 191 19.97 6.99 0.74
C GLN A 191 20.76 6.04 -0.19
N GLY A 192 20.27 5.79 -1.41
CA GLY A 192 20.95 4.95 -2.40
C GLY A 192 20.69 3.44 -2.26
N PHE A 193 19.70 3.03 -1.46
CA PHE A 193 19.21 1.65 -1.44
C PHE A 193 18.19 1.41 -2.54
N ARG A 194 18.06 0.16 -2.98
CA ARG A 194 17.05 -0.29 -3.94
C ARG A 194 16.16 -1.33 -3.28
N LEU A 195 14.85 -1.25 -3.53
CA LEU A 195 13.90 -2.25 -3.05
C LEU A 195 14.14 -3.58 -3.80
N THR A 196 14.35 -4.67 -3.07
CA THR A 196 14.60 -6.01 -3.66
C THR A 196 13.52 -7.02 -3.31
N CYS A 197 12.73 -6.78 -2.26
CA CYS A 197 11.60 -7.62 -1.88
C CYS A 197 10.49 -6.75 -1.29
N VAL A 198 9.25 -7.00 -1.68
CA VAL A 198 8.05 -6.42 -1.06
C VAL A 198 6.97 -7.49 -0.95
N SER A 199 6.32 -7.57 0.20
CA SER A 199 5.18 -8.43 0.45
C SER A 199 4.06 -7.59 1.04
N GLY A 200 2.96 -7.47 0.28
CA GLY A 200 1.71 -6.94 0.79
C GLY A 200 0.90 -8.05 1.48
N TYR A 201 0.17 -7.72 2.54
CA TYR A 201 -0.73 -8.62 3.24
C TYR A 201 -1.82 -7.83 3.99
N GLY A 202 -2.90 -8.48 4.40
CA GLY A 202 -4.03 -7.83 5.06
C GLY A 202 -4.24 -8.35 6.49
N VAL A 203 -4.18 -7.47 7.49
CA VAL A 203 -4.43 -7.78 8.90
C VAL A 203 -5.69 -7.04 9.34
N ASN A 204 -6.74 -7.77 9.74
CA ASN A 204 -8.01 -7.20 10.19
C ASN A 204 -8.60 -6.15 9.22
N GLY A 205 -8.52 -6.43 7.91
CA GLY A 205 -9.00 -5.54 6.85
C GLY A 205 -8.06 -4.37 6.50
N GLN A 206 -6.94 -4.22 7.18
CA GLN A 206 -5.93 -3.20 6.90
C GLN A 206 -4.74 -3.78 6.14
N GLU A 207 -4.31 -3.10 5.10
CA GLU A 207 -3.09 -3.45 4.36
C GLU A 207 -1.85 -3.22 5.21
N ARG A 208 -0.88 -4.13 5.05
CA ARG A 208 0.45 -4.09 5.64
C ARG A 208 1.49 -4.51 4.62
N PHE A 209 2.70 -4.00 4.82
CA PHE A 209 3.85 -4.27 3.96
C PHE A 209 5.05 -4.74 4.79
N ALA A 210 5.73 -5.76 4.26
CA ALA A 210 7.09 -6.11 4.63
C ALA A 210 8.00 -5.92 3.41
N ALA A 211 9.17 -5.33 3.63
CA ALA A 211 10.04 -4.93 2.54
C ALA A 211 11.52 -5.01 2.92
N ILE A 212 12.35 -5.25 1.90
CA ILE A 212 13.80 -5.35 1.98
C ILE A 212 14.39 -4.40 0.95
N TRP A 213 15.30 -3.54 1.40
CA TRP A 213 16.09 -2.65 0.57
C TRP A 213 17.57 -3.01 0.70
N GLN A 214 18.32 -2.98 -0.40
CA GLN A 214 19.75 -3.28 -0.44
C GLN A 214 20.52 -2.14 -1.11
N GLN A 215 21.66 -1.78 -0.54
CA GLN A 215 22.57 -0.77 -1.08
C GLN A 215 23.67 -1.46 -1.90
N ASP A 216 23.31 -1.89 -3.10
CA ASP A 216 24.13 -2.78 -3.92
C ASP A 216 24.64 -2.14 -5.22
N GLY A 217 24.30 -0.87 -5.46
CA GLY A 217 24.65 -0.16 -6.69
C GLY A 217 24.08 -0.80 -7.96
N GLY A 218 23.07 -1.66 -7.83
CA GLY A 218 22.51 -2.41 -8.96
C GLY A 218 21.71 -1.56 -9.94
N PRO A 219 21.08 -2.20 -10.94
CA PRO A 219 20.43 -1.53 -12.06
C PRO A 219 19.33 -0.56 -11.63
N ALA A 220 19.00 0.37 -12.54
CA ALA A 220 17.79 1.18 -12.43
C ALA A 220 16.58 0.27 -12.22
N PHE A 221 15.64 0.71 -11.38
CA PHE A 221 14.48 -0.09 -11.01
C PHE A 221 13.21 0.75 -10.93
N VAL A 222 12.08 0.09 -11.13
CA VAL A 222 10.74 0.64 -10.91
C VAL A 222 10.06 -0.25 -9.88
N ALA A 223 9.43 0.34 -8.88
CA ALA A 223 8.60 -0.39 -7.93
C ALA A 223 7.24 0.29 -7.81
N ARG A 224 6.17 -0.51 -7.87
CA ARG A 224 4.79 -0.03 -7.71
C ARG A 224 4.02 -0.98 -6.80
N HIS A 225 3.06 -0.48 -6.06
CA HIS A 225 2.19 -1.23 -5.14
C HIS A 225 0.76 -0.70 -5.24
N ASN A 226 -0.19 -1.39 -4.59
CA ASN A 226 -1.61 -1.05 -4.60
C ASN A 226 -2.22 -0.98 -6.01
N LEU A 227 -1.76 -1.83 -6.93
CA LEU A 227 -2.29 -1.88 -8.30
C LEU A 227 -3.39 -2.93 -8.40
N THR A 228 -4.56 -2.57 -8.90
CA THR A 228 -5.56 -3.54 -9.34
C THR A 228 -4.98 -4.42 -10.47
N GLY A 229 -5.60 -5.56 -10.76
CA GLY A 229 -5.13 -6.45 -11.83
C GLY A 229 -4.97 -5.76 -13.19
N SER A 230 -5.87 -4.83 -13.54
CA SER A 230 -5.78 -4.04 -14.78
C SER A 230 -4.69 -2.97 -14.75
N GLU A 231 -4.55 -2.25 -13.63
CA GLU A 231 -3.48 -1.24 -13.47
C GLU A 231 -2.10 -1.90 -13.43
N TYR A 232 -1.99 -3.06 -12.79
CA TYR A 232 -0.79 -3.89 -12.82
C TYR A 232 -0.45 -4.31 -14.23
N GLN A 233 -1.43 -4.78 -15.01
CA GLN A 233 -1.18 -5.17 -16.39
C GLN A 233 -0.69 -3.99 -17.25
N ALA A 234 -1.34 -2.82 -17.13
CA ALA A 234 -0.92 -1.62 -17.84
C ALA A 234 0.49 -1.15 -17.42
N ALA A 235 0.79 -1.17 -16.12
CA ALA A 235 2.11 -0.83 -15.60
C ALA A 235 3.17 -1.83 -16.06
N PHE A 236 2.85 -3.13 -16.05
CA PHE A 236 3.72 -4.19 -16.54
C PHE A 236 4.07 -3.97 -18.02
N ASP A 237 3.06 -3.80 -18.88
CA ASP A 237 3.27 -3.64 -20.32
C ASP A 237 4.10 -2.39 -20.64
N ALA A 238 3.80 -1.26 -19.99
CA ALA A 238 4.55 -0.01 -20.16
C ALA A 238 6.01 -0.12 -19.67
N THR A 239 6.23 -0.76 -18.51
CA THR A 239 7.57 -0.88 -17.91
C THR A 239 8.44 -1.86 -18.70
N VAL A 240 7.85 -2.94 -19.23
CA VAL A 240 8.53 -3.89 -20.13
C VAL A 240 8.87 -3.24 -21.46
N ALA A 241 7.96 -2.45 -22.04
CA ALA A 241 8.25 -1.68 -23.25
C ALA A 241 9.40 -0.67 -23.06
N ALA A 242 9.60 -0.17 -21.84
CA ALA A 242 10.72 0.69 -21.47
C ALA A 242 12.04 -0.07 -21.21
N GLY A 243 12.08 -1.39 -21.45
CA GLY A 243 13.30 -2.21 -21.34
C GLY A 243 13.59 -2.74 -19.94
N PHE A 244 12.63 -2.67 -19.02
CA PHE A 244 12.75 -3.30 -17.70
C PHE A 244 12.17 -4.73 -17.73
N ARG A 245 12.65 -5.59 -16.83
CA ARG A 245 12.06 -6.91 -16.57
C ARG A 245 11.52 -7.00 -15.16
N LEU A 246 10.40 -7.70 -15.00
CA LEU A 246 9.83 -7.97 -13.67
C LEU A 246 10.70 -9.01 -12.95
N VAL A 247 11.07 -8.72 -11.71
CA VAL A 247 11.88 -9.63 -10.87
C VAL A 247 11.16 -10.10 -9.63
N GLN A 248 10.11 -9.40 -9.22
CA GLN A 248 9.34 -9.70 -8.03
C GLN A 248 7.89 -9.25 -8.23
N VAL A 249 6.93 -10.06 -7.78
CA VAL A 249 5.52 -9.68 -7.70
C VAL A 249 4.88 -10.23 -6.43
N SER A 250 4.10 -9.42 -5.73
CA SER A 250 3.30 -9.83 -4.57
C SER A 250 1.84 -9.54 -4.84
N GLY A 251 0.99 -10.58 -4.76
CA GLY A 251 -0.47 -10.42 -4.73
C GLY A 251 -0.99 -10.45 -3.29
N TYR A 252 -2.00 -9.63 -2.99
CA TYR A 252 -2.61 -9.56 -1.67
C TYR A 252 -4.06 -9.05 -1.71
N GLU A 253 -4.86 -9.45 -0.72
CA GLU A 253 -6.23 -8.96 -0.57
C GLU A 253 -6.25 -7.59 0.12
N SER A 254 -7.14 -6.72 -0.36
CA SER A 254 -7.49 -5.47 0.27
C SER A 254 -9.00 -5.35 0.48
N THR A 255 -9.39 -5.15 1.73
CA THR A 255 -10.77 -4.81 2.08
C THR A 255 -11.06 -3.34 1.77
N ALA A 256 -10.08 -2.45 1.92
CA ALA A 256 -10.26 -1.03 1.63
C ALA A 256 -10.55 -0.79 0.14
N PHE A 257 -9.77 -1.36 -0.78
CA PHE A 257 -10.07 -1.30 -2.22
C PHE A 257 -11.37 -2.04 -2.58
N HIS A 258 -11.69 -3.10 -1.83
CA HIS A 258 -13.04 -3.62 -1.62
C HIS A 258 -14.11 -2.53 -1.62
N THR A 259 -14.14 -1.85 -0.49
CA THR A 259 -15.11 -0.83 -0.16
C THR A 259 -15.13 0.29 -1.20
N LEU A 260 -13.96 0.74 -1.65
CA LEU A 260 -13.84 1.85 -2.61
C LEU A 260 -14.22 1.48 -4.04
N SER A 261 -14.37 0.19 -4.37
CA SER A 261 -14.77 -0.24 -5.73
C SER A 261 -16.16 0.24 -6.14
N HIS A 262 -16.99 0.68 -5.18
CA HIS A 262 -18.30 1.28 -5.43
C HIS A 262 -18.23 2.76 -5.81
N PHE A 263 -17.06 3.40 -5.67
CA PHE A 263 -16.90 4.81 -6.00
C PHE A 263 -16.89 5.01 -7.51
N THR A 264 -17.48 6.11 -7.95
CA THR A 264 -17.48 6.52 -9.36
C THR A 264 -16.93 7.92 -9.47
N PHE A 265 -16.41 8.28 -10.64
CA PHE A 265 -15.74 9.54 -10.89
C PHE A 265 -16.29 10.15 -12.17
N ALA A 266 -16.51 11.46 -12.17
CA ALA A 266 -16.86 12.19 -13.36
C ALA A 266 -15.73 12.12 -14.40
N ASN A 267 -16.10 12.14 -15.68
CA ASN A 267 -15.16 11.90 -16.79
C ASN A 267 -14.09 12.99 -16.96
N ASP A 268 -14.31 14.17 -16.37
CA ASP A 268 -13.38 15.29 -16.35
C ASP A 268 -12.29 15.17 -15.28
N ILE A 269 -12.37 14.17 -14.39
CA ILE A 269 -11.33 13.88 -13.40
C ILE A 269 -10.22 13.07 -14.07
N SER A 270 -9.01 13.63 -14.13
CA SER A 270 -7.83 12.94 -14.67
C SER A 270 -7.54 11.64 -13.91
N GLY A 271 -6.89 10.68 -14.58
CA GLY A 271 -6.50 9.41 -13.97
C GLY A 271 -5.63 9.60 -12.72
N GLU A 272 -4.67 10.51 -12.78
CA GLU A 272 -3.80 10.82 -11.62
C GLU A 272 -4.60 11.36 -10.42
N ASN A 273 -5.53 12.30 -10.67
CA ASN A 273 -6.34 12.87 -9.60
C ASN A 273 -7.28 11.82 -8.98
N ARG A 274 -7.87 10.96 -9.82
CA ARG A 274 -8.69 9.83 -9.37
C ARG A 274 -7.89 8.87 -8.50
N ASP A 275 -6.71 8.46 -8.96
CA ASP A 275 -5.87 7.48 -8.25
C ASP A 275 -5.42 8.05 -6.90
N ARG A 276 -5.08 9.35 -6.85
CA ARG A 276 -4.79 10.05 -5.59
C ARG A 276 -6.00 10.13 -4.67
N LEU A 277 -7.22 10.39 -5.17
CA LEU A 277 -8.44 10.35 -4.34
C LEU A 277 -8.66 8.97 -3.73
N ILE A 278 -8.56 7.91 -4.53
CA ILE A 278 -8.72 6.52 -4.06
C ILE A 278 -7.71 6.22 -2.96
N ASP A 279 -6.45 6.57 -3.16
CA ASP A 279 -5.39 6.35 -2.19
C ASP A 279 -5.62 7.12 -0.87
N ARG A 280 -6.11 8.37 -0.95
CA ARG A 280 -6.43 9.16 0.25
C ARG A 280 -7.68 8.64 0.98
N HIS A 281 -8.72 8.21 0.26
CA HIS A 281 -9.87 7.52 0.87
C HIS A 281 -9.48 6.19 1.53
N ARG A 282 -8.59 5.43 0.92
CA ARG A 282 -8.05 4.18 1.48
C ARG A 282 -7.33 4.45 2.79
N PHE A 283 -6.51 5.50 2.84
CA PHE A 283 -5.88 5.94 4.07
C PHE A 283 -6.92 6.33 5.14
N VAL A 284 -7.96 7.09 4.77
CA VAL A 284 -9.05 7.43 5.69
C VAL A 284 -9.71 6.16 6.27
N LEU A 285 -10.05 5.17 5.43
CA LEU A 285 -10.61 3.90 5.90
C LEU A 285 -9.72 3.19 6.92
N SER A 286 -8.39 3.22 6.72
CA SER A 286 -7.43 2.63 7.65
C SER A 286 -7.40 3.34 9.01
N ALA A 287 -7.67 4.66 9.03
CA ALA A 287 -7.62 5.48 10.23
C ALA A 287 -8.90 5.39 11.08
N ILE A 288 -10.07 5.11 10.48
CA ILE A 288 -11.37 5.09 11.19
C ILE A 288 -11.34 4.11 12.38
N GLY A 289 -10.84 2.89 12.17
CA GLY A 289 -10.91 1.82 13.17
C GLY A 289 -10.18 2.15 14.49
N ALA A 290 -9.09 2.91 14.42
CA ALA A 290 -8.32 3.33 15.58
C ALA A 290 -8.74 4.72 16.13
N CYS A 291 -9.72 5.37 15.51
CA CYS A 291 -10.02 6.75 15.86
C CYS A 291 -10.83 6.87 17.16
N GLY A 292 -10.17 7.36 18.22
CA GLY A 292 -10.80 7.65 19.51
C GLY A 292 -11.69 8.90 19.56
N ASN A 293 -11.67 9.75 18.52
CA ASN A 293 -12.45 11.00 18.49
C ASN A 293 -13.89 10.83 17.98
N LEU A 294 -14.22 9.63 17.49
CA LEU A 294 -15.57 9.24 17.09
C LEU A 294 -16.10 8.16 18.06
N SER A 295 -17.39 8.21 18.35
CA SER A 295 -18.09 7.10 19.01
C SER A 295 -18.20 5.90 18.08
N GLN A 296 -18.50 4.72 18.64
CA GLN A 296 -18.67 3.51 17.83
C GLN A 296 -19.78 3.69 16.76
N ALA A 297 -20.93 4.27 17.15
CA ALA A 297 -22.03 4.50 16.22
C ALA A 297 -21.68 5.49 15.09
N GLU A 298 -20.87 6.51 15.39
CA GLU A 298 -20.36 7.45 14.36
C GLU A 298 -19.40 6.74 13.41
N ARG A 299 -18.48 5.90 13.91
CA ARG A 299 -17.59 5.09 13.08
C ARG A 299 -18.38 4.13 12.20
N ASP A 300 -19.37 3.43 12.74
CA ASP A 300 -20.20 2.48 11.99
C ASP A 300 -20.98 3.18 10.87
N SER A 301 -21.52 4.37 11.15
CA SER A 301 -22.22 5.21 10.16
C SER A 301 -21.28 5.66 9.04
N LEU A 302 -20.05 6.06 9.38
CA LEU A 302 -19.04 6.45 8.41
C LEU A 302 -18.60 5.26 7.54
N VAL A 303 -18.31 4.10 8.13
CA VAL A 303 -17.98 2.88 7.39
C VAL A 303 -19.13 2.47 6.46
N SER A 304 -20.38 2.59 6.91
CA SER A 304 -21.57 2.37 6.08
C SER A 304 -21.65 3.32 4.89
N ALA A 305 -21.32 4.61 5.08
CA ALA A 305 -21.25 5.58 4.00
C ALA A 305 -20.16 5.27 2.97
N TYR A 306 -19.02 4.72 3.39
CA TYR A 306 -17.98 4.23 2.48
C TYR A 306 -18.40 2.97 1.71
N GLY A 307 -19.27 2.14 2.29
CA GLY A 307 -19.74 0.88 1.68
C GLY A 307 -20.77 1.04 0.57
N ARG A 308 -21.23 2.27 0.27
CA ARG A 308 -22.21 2.55 -0.78
C ARG A 308 -21.58 3.35 -1.93
N PRO A 309 -22.24 3.43 -3.10
CA PRO A 309 -21.75 4.26 -4.19
C PRO A 309 -21.65 5.74 -3.78
N ILE A 310 -20.47 6.32 -4.00
CA ILE A 310 -20.19 7.76 -3.89
C ILE A 310 -19.67 8.25 -5.23
N HIS A 311 -20.35 9.24 -5.81
CA HIS A 311 -19.97 9.87 -7.07
C HIS A 311 -19.09 11.09 -6.81
N HIS A 312 -17.87 11.07 -7.34
CA HIS A 312 -16.91 12.15 -7.22
C HIS A 312 -16.99 13.06 -8.44
N THR A 313 -17.06 14.37 -8.20
CA THR A 313 -17.19 15.40 -9.23
C THR A 313 -16.22 16.55 -8.97
N THR A 314 -15.98 17.38 -9.98
CA THR A 314 -15.14 18.58 -9.85
C THR A 314 -15.92 19.75 -9.22
N LEU A 315 -15.27 20.48 -8.29
CA LEU A 315 -15.77 21.73 -7.70
C LEU A 315 -14.88 22.91 -8.10
N ASN A 316 -15.48 23.93 -8.72
CA ASN A 316 -14.78 25.15 -9.14
C ASN A 316 -15.26 26.36 -8.34
N ARG A 317 -15.09 26.33 -7.01
CA ARG A 317 -15.47 27.42 -6.10
C ARG A 317 -14.27 27.90 -5.29
N ALA A 318 -13.94 29.19 -5.43
CA ALA A 318 -12.84 29.79 -4.69
C ALA A 318 -13.00 29.63 -3.17
N GLY A 319 -11.91 29.25 -2.49
CA GLY A 319 -11.85 29.09 -1.03
C GLY A 319 -12.54 27.85 -0.46
N THR A 320 -13.07 26.95 -1.31
CA THR A 320 -13.72 25.71 -0.87
C THR A 320 -12.89 24.50 -1.31
N ASN A 321 -12.50 23.65 -0.36
CA ASN A 321 -11.72 22.43 -0.62
C ASN A 321 -12.57 21.33 -1.26
N ALA A 322 -13.74 21.05 -0.66
CA ALA A 322 -14.68 20.05 -1.12
C ALA A 322 -16.09 20.36 -0.58
N SER A 323 -17.08 19.59 -1.01
CA SER A 323 -18.42 19.63 -0.42
C SER A 323 -19.20 18.34 -0.71
N ALA A 324 -19.97 17.87 0.27
CA ALA A 324 -20.93 16.79 0.14
C ALA A 324 -22.28 17.19 0.73
N GLN A 325 -23.35 16.60 0.19
CA GLN A 325 -24.68 16.78 0.76
C GLN A 325 -24.87 15.85 1.97
N VAL A 326 -25.50 16.36 3.04
CA VAL A 326 -25.85 15.56 4.22
C VAL A 326 -26.75 14.38 3.81
N GLY A 327 -26.28 13.16 4.08
CA GLY A 327 -26.94 11.91 3.69
C GLY A 327 -26.89 11.60 2.18
N GLY A 328 -26.23 12.44 1.38
CA GLY A 328 -26.15 12.32 -0.08
C GLY A 328 -25.05 11.36 -0.55
N SER A 329 -25.01 11.08 -1.86
CA SER A 329 -24.04 10.15 -2.49
C SER A 329 -23.07 10.84 -3.43
N GLN A 330 -22.83 12.13 -3.25
CA GLN A 330 -21.95 12.92 -4.12
C GLN A 330 -20.95 13.71 -3.28
N LEU A 331 -19.68 13.65 -3.69
CA LEU A 331 -18.56 14.35 -3.08
C LEU A 331 -17.90 15.21 -4.17
N ASN A 332 -18.04 16.53 -4.07
CA ASN A 332 -17.45 17.46 -5.02
C ASN A 332 -16.06 17.89 -4.51
N VAL A 333 -15.02 17.74 -5.32
CA VAL A 333 -13.61 18.01 -4.94
C VAL A 333 -13.07 19.18 -5.74
N ASN A 334 -12.47 20.15 -5.05
CA ASN A 334 -11.77 21.25 -5.71
C ASN A 334 -10.29 20.91 -5.85
N PHE A 335 -9.91 20.32 -6.99
CA PHE A 335 -8.53 19.93 -7.26
C PHE A 335 -7.55 21.10 -7.28
N GLY A 336 -7.98 22.29 -7.74
CA GLY A 336 -7.13 23.48 -7.77
C GLY A 336 -6.83 24.08 -6.39
N VAL A 337 -7.68 23.82 -5.39
CA VAL A 337 -7.52 24.33 -4.02
C VAL A 337 -7.01 23.26 -3.07
N LEU A 338 -7.60 22.06 -3.08
CA LEU A 338 -7.31 21.01 -2.11
C LEU A 338 -5.98 20.30 -2.38
N PHE A 339 -5.70 19.92 -3.62
CA PHE A 339 -4.56 19.04 -3.91
C PHE A 339 -3.18 19.65 -3.64
N PRO A 340 -2.96 20.96 -3.88
CA PRO A 340 -1.71 21.62 -3.52
C PRO A 340 -1.42 21.65 -2.00
N GLN A 341 -2.42 21.42 -1.15
CA GLN A 341 -2.26 21.45 0.31
C GLN A 341 -1.65 20.16 0.88
N GLY A 342 -1.55 19.11 0.06
CA GLY A 342 -0.88 17.86 0.43
C GLY A 342 -1.83 16.78 0.97
N ASP A 343 -1.29 15.58 1.14
CA ASP A 343 -2.07 14.37 1.37
C ASP A 343 -2.80 14.32 2.72
N GLU A 344 -2.23 14.99 3.74
CA GLU A 344 -2.86 15.13 5.06
C GLU A 344 -4.16 15.94 4.95
N GLU A 345 -4.11 17.12 4.34
CA GLU A 345 -5.28 17.99 4.16
C GLU A 345 -6.32 17.35 3.25
N ILE A 346 -5.90 16.65 2.17
CA ILE A 346 -6.82 15.88 1.33
C ILE A 346 -7.56 14.86 2.19
N SER A 347 -6.84 14.07 2.99
CA SER A 347 -7.44 13.01 3.80
C SER A 347 -8.37 13.56 4.89
N GLN A 348 -7.99 14.67 5.55
CA GLN A 348 -8.84 15.36 6.52
C GLN A 348 -10.12 15.88 5.88
N THR A 349 -10.00 16.52 4.71
CA THR A 349 -11.17 17.01 3.98
C THR A 349 -12.08 15.86 3.57
N LEU A 350 -11.52 14.75 3.05
CA LEU A 350 -12.31 13.61 2.61
C LEU A 350 -13.06 12.92 3.76
N ILE A 351 -12.43 12.77 4.94
CA ILE A 351 -13.15 12.20 6.10
C ILE A 351 -14.27 13.13 6.58
N HIS A 352 -14.06 14.45 6.54
CA HIS A 352 -15.08 15.45 6.85
C HIS A 352 -16.29 15.32 5.91
N GLU A 353 -16.05 15.36 4.60
CA GLU A 353 -17.14 15.27 3.61
C GLU A 353 -17.86 13.91 3.67
N MET A 354 -17.13 12.84 3.96
CA MET A 354 -17.74 11.52 4.15
C MET A 354 -18.59 11.43 5.42
N MET A 355 -18.33 12.25 6.45
CA MET A 355 -19.24 12.39 7.59
C MET A 355 -20.55 13.09 7.20
N HIS A 356 -20.51 14.04 6.26
CA HIS A 356 -21.73 14.56 5.65
C HIS A 356 -22.48 13.47 4.89
N CYS A 357 -21.80 12.69 4.05
CA CYS A 357 -22.40 11.52 3.42
C CYS A 357 -23.01 10.54 4.46
N ALA A 358 -22.41 10.39 5.64
CA ALA A 358 -22.92 9.56 6.72
C ALA A 358 -24.14 10.16 7.47
N GLY A 359 -24.60 11.35 7.08
CA GLY A 359 -25.79 11.99 7.62
C GLY A 359 -25.52 12.98 8.77
N PHE A 360 -24.26 13.27 9.07
CA PHE A 360 -23.91 14.26 10.09
C PHE A 360 -23.78 15.66 9.50
N SER A 361 -24.04 16.67 10.31
CA SER A 361 -23.92 18.08 9.94
C SER A 361 -23.23 18.87 11.04
N HIS A 362 -22.87 20.11 10.73
CA HIS A 362 -22.41 21.08 11.68
C HIS A 362 -23.06 22.45 11.39
N PRO A 363 -23.19 23.35 12.38
CA PRO A 363 -23.69 24.71 12.13
C PRO A 363 -22.70 25.52 11.28
N VAL A 364 -23.08 26.72 10.85
CA VAL A 364 -22.12 27.66 10.25
C VAL A 364 -21.13 28.10 11.33
N ARG A 365 -19.83 28.10 11.01
CA ARG A 365 -18.79 28.59 11.91
C ARG A 365 -19.01 30.06 12.26
N ARG A 366 -18.86 30.41 13.53
CA ARG A 366 -18.80 31.80 13.98
C ARG A 366 -17.33 32.25 13.99
N ASP A 367 -16.98 33.13 13.07
CA ASP A 367 -15.61 33.64 12.97
C ASP A 367 -15.25 34.61 14.11
N PRO A 368 -13.97 34.65 14.54
CA PRO A 368 -13.51 35.64 15.51
C PRO A 368 -13.73 37.07 15.00
N PRO A 369 -14.44 37.94 15.73
CA PRO A 369 -14.53 39.36 15.39
C PRO A 369 -13.15 40.03 15.41
N ALA A 370 -13.03 41.17 14.74
CA ALA A 370 -11.79 41.94 14.69
C ALA A 370 -11.23 42.22 16.09
N GLY A 371 -9.93 41.92 16.29
CA GLY A 371 -9.25 42.07 17.59
C GLY A 371 -9.37 40.87 18.53
N SER A 372 -10.10 39.82 18.16
CA SER A 372 -10.18 38.55 18.89
C SER A 372 -9.48 37.41 18.15
N SER A 373 -9.10 36.35 18.86
CA SER A 373 -8.48 35.17 18.26
C SER A 373 -8.58 33.95 19.16
N CYS A 374 -8.31 32.76 18.61
CA CYS A 374 -8.25 31.53 19.38
C CYS A 374 -7.06 31.44 20.36
N ALA A 375 -6.16 32.42 20.40
CA ALA A 375 -5.18 32.54 21.48
C ALA A 375 -5.83 32.98 22.82
N ALA A 376 -7.00 33.63 22.75
CA ALA A 376 -7.83 33.99 23.90
C ALA A 376 -9.30 33.69 23.54
N PRO A 377 -9.72 32.42 23.57
CA PRO A 377 -10.99 31.98 23.01
C PRO A 377 -12.19 32.53 23.80
N ASN A 378 -13.28 32.83 23.09
CA ASN A 378 -14.56 33.16 23.69
C ASN A 378 -15.69 32.39 22.98
N ALA A 379 -15.98 31.19 23.50
CA ALA A 379 -16.96 30.26 22.92
C ALA A 379 -18.40 30.80 22.84
N ALA A 380 -18.71 31.87 23.59
CA ALA A 380 -19.99 32.55 23.48
C ALA A 380 -20.10 33.39 22.19
N VAL A 381 -18.97 33.78 21.59
CA VAL A 381 -18.90 34.74 20.48
C VAL A 381 -18.42 34.09 19.19
N PHE A 382 -17.39 33.25 19.24
CA PHE A 382 -16.78 32.62 18.07
C PHE A 382 -16.32 31.19 18.36
N ASP A 383 -16.14 30.39 17.31
CA ASP A 383 -15.75 28.98 17.38
C ASP A 383 -14.25 28.81 17.14
N CYS A 384 -13.58 28.01 17.98
CA CYS A 384 -12.15 27.76 17.91
C CYS A 384 -11.80 26.28 17.78
N PRO A 385 -10.78 25.91 16.98
CA PRO A 385 -10.32 24.53 16.92
C PRO A 385 -10.00 23.99 18.32
N ASN A 386 -10.32 22.71 18.53
CA ASN A 386 -10.13 22.01 19.80
C ASN A 386 -10.98 22.51 20.99
N ASP A 387 -11.91 23.46 20.80
CA ASP A 387 -12.80 23.91 21.88
C ASP A 387 -13.91 22.90 22.22
N ASN A 388 -14.09 21.88 21.36
CA ASN A 388 -15.18 20.90 21.44
C ASN A 388 -16.57 21.54 21.58
N GLY A 389 -16.73 22.76 21.06
CA GLY A 389 -17.93 23.59 21.12
C GLY A 389 -18.95 23.22 20.05
N VAL A 390 -19.91 24.11 19.82
CA VAL A 390 -21.07 23.85 18.95
C VAL A 390 -20.70 23.55 17.50
N TYR A 391 -19.55 24.06 17.02
CA TYR A 391 -19.02 23.79 15.68
C TYR A 391 -17.97 22.66 15.71
N TYR A 392 -16.87 22.88 16.43
CA TYR A 392 -15.73 21.96 16.43
C TYR A 392 -15.96 20.65 17.22
N GLY A 393 -17.00 20.57 18.05
CA GLY A 393 -17.40 19.33 18.72
C GLY A 393 -18.30 18.42 17.87
N THR A 394 -18.68 18.84 16.67
CA THR A 394 -19.57 18.05 15.79
C THR A 394 -18.83 16.88 15.15
N PRO A 395 -19.54 15.82 14.73
CA PRO A 395 -18.91 14.62 14.19
C PRO A 395 -18.01 14.84 12.96
N PRO A 396 -18.37 15.67 11.94
CA PRO A 396 -17.49 15.94 10.81
C PRO A 396 -16.14 16.54 11.22
N LEU A 397 -16.17 17.52 12.13
CA LEU A 397 -14.97 18.18 12.62
C LEU A 397 -14.17 17.29 13.56
N ARG A 398 -14.81 16.47 14.40
CA ARG A 398 -14.09 15.50 15.24
C ARG A 398 -13.39 14.41 14.42
N ALA A 399 -13.95 14.04 13.27
CA ALA A 399 -13.36 13.04 12.39
C ALA A 399 -12.00 13.49 11.81
N GLU A 400 -11.77 14.79 11.62
CA GLU A 400 -10.49 15.30 11.13
C GLU A 400 -9.31 14.97 12.05
N PHE A 401 -9.55 14.88 13.37
CA PHE A 401 -8.53 14.42 14.33
C PHE A 401 -8.07 12.99 14.07
N CYS A 402 -8.91 12.14 13.45
CA CYS A 402 -8.54 10.77 13.10
C CYS A 402 -7.38 10.71 12.10
N ILE A 403 -7.11 11.80 11.39
CA ILE A 403 -6.14 11.86 10.29
C ILE A 403 -4.84 12.53 10.72
N ALA A 404 -4.91 13.79 11.18
CA ALA A 404 -3.71 14.58 11.49
C ALA A 404 -3.54 14.87 12.98
N GLY A 405 -4.44 14.39 13.84
CA GLY A 405 -4.47 14.77 15.25
C GLY A 405 -4.80 16.23 15.51
N VAL A 406 -5.22 16.97 14.48
CA VAL A 406 -5.70 18.36 14.56
C VAL A 406 -6.94 18.55 13.69
N GLN A 407 -7.74 19.56 14.00
CA GLN A 407 -8.82 20.03 13.13
C GLN A 407 -8.32 21.05 12.13
N SER A 408 -8.93 21.05 10.95
CA SER A 408 -8.78 22.09 9.97
C SER A 408 -9.24 23.43 10.57
N ASP A 409 -8.32 24.39 10.58
CA ASP A 409 -8.60 25.76 10.99
C ASP A 409 -8.39 26.66 9.77
N GLU A 410 -9.30 27.56 9.44
CA GLU A 410 -8.98 28.59 8.43
C GLU A 410 -7.76 29.43 8.81
N SER A 411 -7.43 29.54 10.10
CA SER A 411 -6.17 30.18 10.53
C SER A 411 -4.94 29.31 10.18
N ALA A 412 -5.08 27.98 10.21
CA ALA A 412 -4.10 27.05 9.67
C ALA A 412 -4.06 27.10 8.13
N ARG A 413 -5.20 27.28 7.44
CA ARG A 413 -5.22 27.59 5.99
C ARG A 413 -4.46 28.88 5.66
N ARG A 414 -4.46 29.90 6.53
CA ARG A 414 -3.57 31.08 6.38
C ARG A 414 -2.09 30.78 6.65
N LYS A 415 -1.77 29.81 7.52
CA LYS A 415 -0.39 29.30 7.69
C LYS A 415 0.05 28.43 6.51
N VAL A 416 -0.85 27.64 5.92
CA VAL A 416 -0.66 26.94 4.66
C VAL A 416 -0.49 27.95 3.54
N LEU A 417 -1.23 29.06 3.52
CA LEU A 417 -1.00 30.18 2.61
C LEU A 417 0.40 30.79 2.79
N ARG A 418 0.93 30.89 4.03
CA ARG A 418 2.34 31.31 4.27
C ARG A 418 3.37 30.25 3.85
N ARG A 419 3.08 28.95 4.04
CA ARG A 419 3.89 27.84 3.51
C ARG A 419 3.84 27.80 1.99
N LEU A 420 2.70 28.10 1.38
CA LEU A 420 2.49 28.21 -0.07
C LEU A 420 3.15 29.46 -0.64
N VAL A 421 3.25 30.57 0.09
CA VAL A 421 4.09 31.72 -0.33
C VAL A 421 5.57 31.36 -0.29
N SER A 422 6.04 30.64 0.73
CA SER A 422 7.41 30.11 0.80
C SER A 422 7.68 29.00 -0.24
N LYS A 423 6.66 28.25 -0.66
CA LYS A 423 6.76 27.23 -1.72
C LYS A 423 6.65 27.86 -3.11
N ALA A 424 5.80 28.87 -3.31
CA ALA A 424 5.62 29.59 -4.57
C ALA A 424 6.85 30.42 -4.98
N GLU A 425 7.75 30.71 -4.03
CA GLU A 425 9.07 31.28 -4.33
C GLU A 425 10.03 30.24 -4.97
N ASN A 426 9.77 28.93 -4.87
CA ASN A 426 10.65 27.84 -5.34
C ASN A 426 9.96 26.72 -6.18
N GLU A 427 8.63 26.73 -6.27
CA GLU A 427 7.82 25.74 -7.00
C GLU A 427 6.69 26.44 -7.75
N SER A 428 6.56 26.17 -9.06
CA SER A 428 5.42 26.59 -9.87
C SER A 428 4.47 25.42 -10.10
N CYS A 429 3.16 25.69 -9.98
CA CYS A 429 2.11 24.75 -10.37
C CYS A 429 1.58 25.16 -11.74
N THR A 430 1.64 24.25 -12.70
CA THR A 430 1.02 24.43 -14.01
C THR A 430 -0.12 23.44 -14.13
N ILE A 431 -1.31 23.94 -14.49
CA ILE A 431 -2.43 23.09 -14.87
C ILE A 431 -2.39 23.03 -16.40
N ASP A 432 -2.15 21.85 -16.95
CA ASP A 432 -2.10 21.67 -18.40
C ASP A 432 -3.51 21.65 -19.03
N ALA A 433 -3.56 21.53 -20.36
CA ALA A 433 -4.81 21.49 -21.12
C ALA A 433 -5.71 20.29 -20.75
N ASP A 434 -5.15 19.28 -20.09
CA ASP A 434 -5.83 18.08 -19.60
C ASP A 434 -6.21 18.19 -18.11
N GLY A 435 -6.00 19.36 -17.49
CA GLY A 435 -6.37 19.63 -16.10
C GLY A 435 -5.41 19.02 -15.06
N VAL A 436 -4.23 18.57 -15.48
CA VAL A 436 -3.22 17.97 -14.59
C VAL A 436 -2.44 19.08 -13.90
N ALA A 437 -2.53 19.11 -12.57
CA ALA A 437 -1.72 20.01 -11.76
C ALA A 437 -0.29 19.44 -11.60
N THR A 438 0.61 19.89 -12.46
CA THR A 438 2.04 19.52 -12.42
C THR A 438 2.80 20.52 -11.56
N ILE A 439 3.46 20.03 -10.51
CA ILE A 439 4.37 20.82 -9.68
C ILE A 439 5.78 20.73 -10.26
N THR A 440 6.36 21.87 -10.63
CA THR A 440 7.76 21.99 -11.04
C THR A 440 8.56 22.77 -9.99
N THR A 441 9.59 22.15 -9.43
CA THR A 441 10.66 22.82 -8.63
C THR A 441 11.68 23.47 -9.57
N GLN A 442 12.08 24.71 -9.30
CA GLN A 442 13.30 25.28 -9.93
C GLN A 442 14.57 24.77 -9.25
#